data_AF-A0A959AAJ2-F1
#
_entry.id   AF-A0A959AAJ2-F1
#
_cell.length_a   1.000
_cell.length_b   1.000
_cell.length_c   1.000
_cell.angle_alpha   90.00
_cell.angle_beta   90.00
_cell.angle_gamma   90.00
#
_symmetry.space_group_name_H-M   'P 1'
#
loop_
_entity.id
_entity.type
_entity.pdbx_description
1 polymer ?
#
loop_
_entity_poly.entity_id
_entity_poly.type
_entity_poly.pdbx_seq_one_letter_code
_entity_poly.pdbx_strand_id
1 'polypeptide(L)'
;MGIDRNTEIDAMHLVNCNRIKPAKSFRRVFTDRKNKEHFQFYFLCGCPNEMPGSFAKRLIYSIIRDHLDGRERSINFPFQEDVDRIRTEELPLGDDLESSIKRLKAYVAKRFNFSDTETFEAFIETGVPKLEEDYVTAIFEVSEKKWEGDEGEIRDYFDWMMQTFQSAHPAVPTFLFFIVIRSQNFWDDSVRTKRQSLILNEITNLCEKHADFATILTEFPPVDAQDFSDWLAELGVRNPNYANHVLEALVQSLTPDERKMYDTENRLHMKDIEIVQRMIYDKAVNS
;
A
#
# COMPACT_ATOMS: atom_id res chain seq x y z
N MET A 1 15.34 21.01 15.08
CA MET A 1 13.93 21.24 14.70
C MET A 1 12.95 21.21 15.89
N GLY A 2 13.36 21.47 17.14
CA GLY A 2 12.41 21.50 18.27
C GLY A 2 11.65 20.19 18.54
N ILE A 3 11.96 19.12 17.80
CA ILE A 3 11.52 17.74 18.00
C ILE A 3 12.12 17.27 19.32
N ASP A 4 11.28 16.76 20.20
CA ASP A 4 11.74 16.15 21.44
C ASP A 4 12.75 15.04 21.14
N ARG A 5 13.90 15.05 21.81
CA ARG A 5 14.94 14.01 21.64
C ARG A 5 14.44 12.62 22.04
N ASN A 6 13.34 12.54 22.78
CA ASN A 6 12.71 11.30 23.21
C ASN A 6 11.59 10.82 22.26
N THR A 7 11.21 11.60 21.25
CA THR A 7 10.23 11.15 20.25
C THR A 7 10.97 10.36 19.17
N GLU A 8 10.89 9.03 19.24
CA GLU A 8 11.42 8.15 18.20
C GLU A 8 10.60 8.29 16.91
N ILE A 9 11.14 9.00 15.92
CA ILE A 9 10.57 9.06 14.59
C ILE A 9 11.01 7.81 13.81
N ASP A 10 10.09 6.87 13.69
CA ASP A 10 10.30 5.60 12.98
C ASP A 10 9.87 5.64 11.49
N ALA A 11 10.30 4.67 10.69
CA ALA A 11 10.01 4.51 9.27
C ALA A 11 8.50 4.51 8.94
N MET A 12 7.63 4.10 9.86
CA MET A 12 6.18 4.21 9.66
C MET A 12 5.67 5.67 9.53
N HIS A 13 6.45 6.65 9.99
CA HIS A 13 6.15 8.08 9.85
C HIS A 13 6.63 8.67 8.52
N LEU A 14 7.34 7.89 7.69
CA LEU A 14 7.85 8.29 6.37
C LEU A 14 6.79 8.40 5.28
N VAL A 15 5.63 7.79 5.50
CA VAL A 15 4.69 7.45 4.42
C VAL A 15 3.26 7.67 4.87
N ASN A 16 2.53 8.47 4.09
CA ASN A 16 1.07 8.60 4.14
C ASN A 16 0.49 8.86 5.55
N CYS A 17 0.80 10.00 6.18
CA CYS A 17 0.29 10.33 7.52
C CYS A 17 -1.24 10.36 7.60
N ASN A 18 -1.72 10.04 8.80
CA ASN A 18 -3.09 10.20 9.27
C ASN A 18 -4.25 9.71 8.37
N ARG A 19 -4.06 8.63 7.62
CA ARG A 19 -5.15 7.78 7.14
C ARG A 19 -5.72 6.85 8.20
N ILE A 20 -6.16 7.41 9.33
CA ILE A 20 -6.66 6.61 10.47
C ILE A 20 -7.78 5.67 10.04
N LYS A 21 -8.74 6.13 9.25
CA LYS A 21 -9.90 5.33 8.85
C LYS A 21 -9.49 4.11 8.01
N PRO A 22 -8.81 4.26 6.84
CA PRO A 22 -8.27 3.12 6.10
C PRO A 22 -7.35 2.21 6.92
N ALA A 23 -6.49 2.78 7.78
CA ALA A 23 -5.58 2.00 8.61
C ALA A 23 -6.32 1.16 9.65
N LYS A 24 -7.36 1.70 10.29
CA LYS A 24 -8.23 0.96 11.22
C LYS A 24 -8.99 -0.15 10.51
N SER A 25 -9.55 0.14 9.32
CA SER A 25 -10.23 -0.86 8.50
C SER A 25 -9.30 -2.02 8.14
N PHE A 26 -8.07 -1.71 7.69
CA PHE A 26 -7.04 -2.72 7.45
C PHE A 26 -6.73 -3.53 8.70
N ARG A 27 -6.37 -2.88 9.82
CA ARG A 27 -5.96 -3.56 11.06
C ARG A 27 -7.02 -4.52 11.58
N ARG A 28 -8.30 -4.12 11.52
CA ARG A 28 -9.42 -4.98 11.89
C ARG A 28 -9.42 -6.26 11.06
N VAL A 29 -9.45 -6.12 9.73
CA VAL A 29 -9.52 -7.27 8.82
C VAL A 29 -8.26 -8.14 8.90
N PHE A 30 -7.07 -7.55 8.96
CA PHE A 30 -5.81 -8.26 9.12
C PHE A 30 -5.80 -9.08 10.43
N THR A 31 -6.23 -8.49 11.54
CA THR A 31 -6.30 -9.20 12.84
C THR A 31 -7.30 -10.35 12.79
N ASP A 32 -8.45 -10.15 12.15
CA ASP A 32 -9.49 -11.18 12.05
C ASP A 32 -9.04 -12.40 11.24
N ARG A 33 -8.18 -12.19 10.24
CA ARG A 33 -7.61 -13.22 9.35
C ARG A 33 -6.27 -13.80 9.82
N LYS A 34 -5.61 -13.13 10.76
CA LYS A 34 -4.31 -13.56 11.29
C LYS A 34 -4.41 -15.00 11.81
N ASN A 35 -3.47 -15.85 11.39
CA ASN A 35 -3.40 -17.29 11.69
C ASN A 35 -4.55 -18.14 11.13
N LYS A 36 -5.41 -17.59 10.28
CA LYS A 36 -6.48 -18.33 9.57
C LYS A 36 -6.17 -18.40 8.08
N GLU A 37 -5.81 -17.26 7.51
CA GLU A 37 -5.54 -17.11 6.08
C GLU A 37 -4.07 -16.82 5.84
N HIS A 38 -3.40 -17.74 5.14
CA HIS A 38 -2.00 -17.61 4.77
C HIS A 38 -1.79 -16.67 3.57
N PHE A 39 -2.85 -16.33 2.83
CA PHE A 39 -2.76 -15.43 1.67
C PHE A 39 -3.85 -14.39 1.80
N GLN A 40 -3.48 -13.12 1.76
CA GLN A 40 -4.40 -12.01 1.97
C GLN A 40 -4.18 -10.95 0.89
N PHE A 41 -5.26 -10.51 0.27
CA PHE A 41 -5.25 -9.55 -0.83
C PHE A 41 -5.92 -8.24 -0.41
N TYR A 42 -5.20 -7.14 -0.58
CA TYR A 42 -5.66 -5.80 -0.25
C TYR A 42 -5.61 -4.92 -1.50
N PHE A 43 -6.76 -4.66 -2.09
CA PHE A 43 -6.93 -3.77 -3.23
C PHE A 43 -7.04 -2.33 -2.74
N LEU A 44 -6.04 -1.52 -3.04
CA LEU A 44 -5.97 -0.10 -2.69
C LEU A 44 -6.33 0.74 -3.92
N CYS A 45 -7.59 1.12 -4.02
CA CYS A 45 -8.12 1.87 -5.15
C CYS A 45 -8.07 3.37 -4.86
N GLY A 46 -7.17 4.12 -5.49
CA GLY A 46 -7.01 5.54 -5.16
C GLY A 46 -6.33 6.40 -6.21
N CYS A 47 -6.47 7.71 -6.02
CA CYS A 47 -5.81 8.72 -6.84
C CYS A 47 -4.29 8.72 -6.61
N PRO A 48 -3.45 8.86 -7.66
CA PRO A 48 -2.00 8.97 -7.50
C PRO A 48 -1.56 10.11 -6.57
N ASN A 49 -2.24 11.26 -6.62
CA ASN A 49 -1.96 12.39 -5.72
C ASN A 49 -2.24 12.04 -4.25
N GLU A 50 -3.05 11.03 -4.03
CA GLU A 50 -3.41 10.49 -2.73
C GLU A 50 -2.51 9.31 -2.34
N MET A 51 -1.47 8.98 -3.10
CA MET A 51 -0.38 8.10 -2.67
C MET A 51 -0.81 6.73 -2.06
N PRO A 52 -1.77 5.97 -2.61
CA PRO A 52 -2.21 4.68 -2.04
C PRO A 52 -1.07 3.64 -1.94
N GLY A 53 -0.07 3.69 -2.82
CA GLY A 53 1.13 2.85 -2.70
C GLY A 53 1.99 3.19 -1.49
N SER A 54 2.08 4.46 -1.12
CA SER A 54 2.73 4.90 0.12
C SER A 54 1.98 4.40 1.36
N PHE A 55 0.64 4.40 1.29
CA PHE A 55 -0.20 3.82 2.33
C PHE A 55 0.08 2.32 2.54
N ALA A 56 0.24 1.53 1.46
CA ALA A 56 0.64 0.12 1.58
C ALA A 56 1.96 -0.05 2.36
N LYS A 57 2.98 0.77 2.05
CA LYS A 57 4.26 0.76 2.78
C LYS A 57 4.07 1.05 4.26
N ARG A 58 3.24 2.03 4.60
CA ARG A 58 2.88 2.36 5.99
C ARG A 58 2.28 1.16 6.72
N LEU A 59 1.39 0.41 6.06
CA LEU A 59 0.76 -0.77 6.66
C LEU A 59 1.78 -1.88 6.95
N ILE A 60 2.75 -2.09 6.06
CA ILE A 60 3.85 -3.05 6.27
C ILE A 60 4.73 -2.62 7.45
N TYR A 61 5.14 -1.34 7.52
CA TYR A 61 5.87 -0.84 8.68
C TYR A 61 5.08 -0.97 9.98
N SER A 62 3.75 -0.77 9.93
CA SER A 62 2.88 -0.98 11.08
C SER A 62 2.88 -2.45 11.52
N ILE A 63 2.90 -3.41 10.59
CA ILE A 63 3.02 -4.84 10.93
C ILE A 63 4.37 -5.14 11.59
N ILE A 64 5.47 -4.62 11.03
CA ILE A 64 6.81 -4.80 11.60
C ILE A 64 6.86 -4.34 13.05
N ARG A 65 6.36 -3.12 13.30
CA ARG A 65 6.37 -2.52 14.62
C ARG A 65 5.38 -3.19 15.58
N ASP A 66 4.12 -3.38 15.17
CA ASP A 66 3.03 -3.79 16.06
C ASP A 66 2.91 -5.31 16.24
N HIS A 67 3.45 -6.11 15.31
CA HIS A 67 3.29 -7.57 15.30
C HIS A 67 4.59 -8.37 15.27
N LEU A 68 5.70 -7.76 14.86
CA LEU A 68 7.00 -8.42 14.83
C LEU A 68 7.95 -7.85 15.89
N ASP A 69 7.50 -6.93 16.74
CA ASP A 69 8.31 -6.24 17.74
C ASP A 69 9.58 -5.61 17.12
N GLY A 70 9.46 -5.07 15.90
CA GLY A 70 10.58 -4.49 15.16
C GLY A 70 11.51 -5.51 14.48
N ARG A 71 11.18 -6.81 14.49
CA ARG A 71 11.97 -7.85 13.81
C ARG A 71 11.77 -7.81 12.30
N GLU A 72 12.46 -6.90 11.62
CA GLU A 72 12.39 -6.74 10.15
C GLU A 72 12.76 -8.02 9.38
N ARG A 73 13.65 -8.86 9.94
CA ARG A 73 14.05 -10.14 9.31
C ARG A 73 12.93 -11.19 9.27
N SER A 74 11.84 -10.97 10.00
CA SER A 74 10.67 -11.85 10.01
C SER A 74 9.65 -11.49 8.92
N ILE A 75 9.96 -10.54 8.04
CA ILE A 75 9.10 -10.18 6.91
C ILE A 75 9.91 -10.02 5.63
N ASN A 76 9.50 -10.71 4.58
CA ASN A 76 10.13 -10.62 3.27
C ASN A 76 9.44 -9.53 2.43
N PHE A 77 10.18 -8.51 1.99
CA PHE A 77 9.67 -7.49 1.08
C PHE A 77 10.77 -6.99 0.13
N PRO A 78 10.42 -6.59 -1.11
CA PRO A 78 11.41 -6.08 -2.04
C PRO A 78 11.89 -4.70 -1.57
N PHE A 79 13.20 -4.51 -1.43
CA PHE A 79 13.82 -3.23 -1.11
C PHE A 79 14.17 -2.45 -2.38
N GLN A 80 14.12 -1.11 -2.29
CA GLN A 80 14.76 -0.21 -3.23
C GLN A 80 16.18 0.10 -2.74
N GLU A 81 17.19 -0.38 -3.46
CA GLU A 81 18.62 -0.35 -3.07
C GLU A 81 19.14 1.05 -2.69
N ASP A 82 18.59 2.11 -3.29
CA ASP A 82 19.10 3.49 -3.10
C ASP A 82 18.43 4.28 -1.97
N VAL A 83 17.33 3.78 -1.37
CA VAL A 83 16.50 4.59 -0.46
C VAL A 83 16.09 3.86 0.82
N ASP A 84 16.54 2.61 1.02
CA ASP A 84 16.14 1.75 2.14
C ASP A 84 14.61 1.78 2.39
N ARG A 85 13.86 1.60 1.30
CA ARG A 85 12.40 1.67 1.32
C ARG A 85 11.80 0.46 0.64
N ILE A 86 10.66 0.03 1.16
CA ILE A 86 9.80 -0.96 0.50
C ILE A 86 9.50 -0.49 -0.93
N ARG A 87 9.77 -1.36 -1.90
CA ARG A 87 9.55 -1.13 -3.32
C ARG A 87 8.09 -1.36 -3.69
N THR A 88 7.57 -0.50 -4.55
CA THR A 88 6.33 -0.75 -5.30
C THR A 88 6.73 -1.23 -6.68
N GLU A 89 6.18 -2.35 -7.12
CA GLU A 89 6.51 -3.01 -8.38
C GLU A 89 5.33 -2.94 -9.33
N GLU A 90 5.56 -2.91 -10.64
CA GLU A 90 4.46 -3.06 -11.59
C GLU A 90 3.87 -4.47 -11.47
N LEU A 91 2.55 -4.56 -11.53
CA LEU A 91 1.88 -5.86 -11.57
C LEU A 91 2.39 -6.66 -12.79
N PRO A 92 2.84 -7.91 -12.63
CA PRO A 92 3.28 -8.73 -13.74
C PRO A 92 2.11 -9.03 -14.68
N LEU A 93 2.01 -8.25 -15.76
CA LEU A 93 0.95 -8.36 -16.77
C LEU A 93 1.58 -8.73 -18.11
N GLY A 94 0.95 -9.67 -18.83
CA GLY A 94 1.24 -10.04 -20.21
C GLY A 94 0.26 -9.37 -21.18
N ASP A 95 0.29 -9.82 -22.43
CA ASP A 95 -0.65 -9.37 -23.46
C ASP A 95 -2.00 -10.12 -23.40
N ASP A 96 -2.05 -11.20 -22.61
CA ASP A 96 -3.22 -12.03 -22.33
C ASP A 96 -3.12 -12.67 -20.91
N LEU A 97 -4.15 -13.42 -20.51
CA LEU A 97 -4.20 -14.12 -19.23
C LEU A 97 -3.06 -15.13 -19.06
N GLU A 98 -2.79 -15.97 -20.06
CA GLU A 98 -1.75 -17.02 -19.99
C GLU A 98 -0.36 -16.41 -19.80
N SER A 99 -0.07 -15.34 -20.53
CA SER A 99 1.17 -14.58 -20.45
C SER A 99 1.31 -13.86 -19.12
N SER A 100 0.22 -13.32 -18.56
CA SER A 100 0.19 -12.71 -17.22
C SER A 100 0.52 -13.74 -16.14
N ILE A 101 -0.12 -14.92 -16.20
CA ILE A 101 0.16 -16.05 -15.31
C ILE A 101 1.64 -16.45 -15.40
N LYS A 102 2.18 -16.61 -16.61
CA LYS A 102 3.59 -16.96 -16.83
C LYS A 102 4.54 -15.93 -16.23
N ARG A 103 4.24 -14.63 -16.39
CA ARG A 103 5.04 -13.54 -15.82
C ARG A 103 5.01 -13.54 -14.29
N LEU A 104 3.87 -13.83 -13.67
CA LEU A 104 3.80 -13.96 -12.20
C LEU A 104 4.63 -15.14 -11.70
N LYS A 105 4.52 -16.31 -12.35
CA LYS A 105 5.32 -17.48 -11.97
C LYS A 105 6.82 -17.18 -12.06
N ALA A 106 7.25 -16.51 -13.12
CA ALA A 106 8.64 -16.07 -13.27
C ALA A 106 9.06 -15.05 -12.20
N TYR A 107 8.16 -14.13 -11.83
CA TYR A 107 8.41 -13.20 -10.72
C TYR A 107 8.62 -13.94 -9.39
N VAL A 108 7.74 -14.89 -9.05
CA VAL A 108 7.84 -15.68 -7.81
C VAL A 108 9.12 -16.51 -7.81
N ALA A 109 9.42 -17.21 -8.90
CA ALA A 109 10.64 -18.00 -9.03
C ALA A 109 11.90 -17.14 -8.85
N LYS A 110 11.93 -15.94 -9.44
CA LYS A 110 13.03 -14.99 -9.26
C LYS A 110 13.12 -14.48 -7.82
N ARG A 111 11.99 -14.12 -7.20
CA ARG A 111 11.94 -13.56 -5.85
C ARG A 111 12.46 -14.54 -4.79
N PHE A 112 12.17 -15.83 -4.97
CA PHE A 112 12.56 -16.89 -4.04
C PHE A 112 13.76 -17.72 -4.52
N ASN A 113 14.43 -17.29 -5.59
CA ASN A 113 15.61 -17.96 -6.16
C ASN A 113 15.41 -19.46 -6.43
N PHE A 114 14.30 -19.83 -7.08
CA PHE A 114 14.03 -21.22 -7.44
C PHE A 114 15.17 -21.80 -8.27
N SER A 115 15.55 -23.03 -7.94
CA SER A 115 16.38 -23.89 -8.78
C SER A 115 15.63 -24.37 -10.02
N ASP A 116 16.35 -24.88 -11.02
CA ASP A 116 15.76 -25.41 -12.27
C ASP A 116 14.77 -26.57 -12.06
N THR A 117 14.79 -27.19 -10.88
CA THR A 117 13.90 -28.31 -10.51
C THR A 117 12.66 -27.87 -9.72
N GLU A 118 12.63 -26.62 -9.22
CA GLU A 118 11.52 -26.10 -8.44
C GLU A 118 10.49 -25.42 -9.34
N THR A 119 9.21 -25.71 -9.09
CA THR A 119 8.10 -25.13 -9.83
C THR A 119 7.23 -24.29 -8.91
N PHE A 120 6.52 -23.34 -9.51
CA PHE A 120 5.54 -22.51 -8.78
C PHE A 120 4.45 -23.37 -8.14
N GLU A 121 3.93 -24.38 -8.85
CA GLU A 121 2.89 -25.27 -8.34
C GLU A 121 3.38 -26.06 -7.11
N ALA A 122 4.59 -26.64 -7.19
CA ALA A 122 5.18 -27.36 -6.07
C ALA A 122 5.40 -26.43 -4.87
N PHE A 123 5.82 -25.19 -5.10
CA PHE A 123 5.99 -24.18 -4.06
C PHE A 123 4.69 -23.87 -3.31
N ILE A 124 3.55 -23.78 -4.02
CA ILE A 124 2.23 -23.55 -3.41
C ILE A 124 1.75 -24.79 -2.64
N GLU A 125 1.86 -25.98 -3.25
CA GLU A 125 1.30 -27.22 -2.72
C GLU A 125 2.09 -27.82 -1.56
N THR A 126 3.42 -27.73 -1.61
CA THR A 126 4.30 -28.35 -0.60
C THR A 126 4.72 -27.35 0.48
N GLY A 127 4.54 -26.07 0.20
CA GLY A 127 5.10 -24.98 0.97
C GLY A 127 6.60 -24.84 0.74
N VAL A 128 7.06 -23.59 0.70
CA VAL A 128 8.47 -23.23 0.50
C VAL A 128 9.37 -24.04 1.46
N PRO A 129 10.54 -24.53 1.05
CA PRO A 129 11.53 -25.02 2.01
C PRO A 129 11.80 -23.91 3.04
N LYS A 130 11.32 -24.13 4.29
CA LYS A 130 11.44 -23.29 5.49
C LYS A 130 11.96 -21.87 5.21
N LEU A 131 11.11 -21.00 4.69
CA LEU A 131 11.35 -19.56 4.84
C LEU A 131 11.40 -19.26 6.34
N GLU A 132 12.38 -18.47 6.76
CA GLU A 132 12.54 -18.08 8.17
C GLU A 132 11.57 -16.94 8.54
N GLU A 133 10.95 -16.32 7.54
CA GLU A 133 10.04 -15.21 7.69
C GLU A 133 8.64 -15.64 8.13
N ASP A 134 7.99 -14.84 8.99
CA ASP A 134 6.60 -15.00 9.40
C ASP A 134 5.64 -14.48 8.31
N TYR A 135 6.09 -13.45 7.57
CA TYR A 135 5.31 -12.76 6.54
C TYR A 135 6.09 -12.59 5.24
N VAL A 136 5.37 -12.58 4.11
CA VAL A 136 5.89 -12.14 2.81
C VAL A 136 4.96 -11.05 2.29
N THR A 137 5.48 -9.95 1.77
CA THR A 137 4.64 -8.87 1.23
C THR A 137 5.05 -8.44 -0.17
N ALA A 138 4.06 -8.12 -1.00
CA ALA A 138 4.29 -7.54 -2.32
C ALA A 138 3.35 -6.36 -2.52
N ILE A 139 3.89 -5.23 -2.97
CA ILE A 139 3.09 -4.08 -3.39
C ILE A 139 3.16 -4.01 -4.91
N PHE A 140 2.07 -4.38 -5.57
CA PHE A 140 1.93 -4.24 -7.00
C PHE A 140 1.13 -3.00 -7.33
N GLU A 141 1.49 -2.31 -8.40
CA GLU A 141 0.71 -1.22 -8.97
C GLU A 141 0.19 -1.55 -10.37
N VAL A 142 -1.02 -1.08 -10.64
CA VAL A 142 -1.66 -1.17 -11.95
C VAL A 142 -2.40 0.12 -12.23
N SER A 143 -2.20 0.68 -13.42
CA SER A 143 -2.94 1.88 -13.85
C SER A 143 -4.27 1.49 -14.50
N GLU A 144 -5.27 2.36 -14.42
CA GLU A 144 -6.54 2.20 -15.16
C GLU A 144 -6.33 1.95 -16.67
N LYS A 145 -5.27 2.48 -17.28
CA LYS A 145 -4.99 2.25 -18.71
C LYS A 145 -4.63 0.81 -19.02
N LYS A 146 -4.10 0.05 -18.06
CA LYS A 146 -3.78 -1.37 -18.25
C LYS A 146 -5.04 -2.25 -18.27
N TRP A 147 -6.18 -1.68 -17.91
CA TRP A 147 -7.50 -2.27 -18.13
C TRP A 147 -8.00 -2.10 -19.57
N GLU A 148 -7.15 -1.71 -20.54
CA GLU A 148 -7.56 -1.55 -21.95
C GLU A 148 -7.75 -2.92 -22.61
N GLY A 149 -8.99 -3.18 -23.06
CA GLY A 149 -9.43 -4.47 -23.56
C GLY A 149 -10.39 -5.14 -22.58
N ASP A 150 -11.66 -4.68 -22.53
CA ASP A 150 -12.74 -5.11 -21.62
C ASP A 150 -13.13 -6.61 -21.73
N GLU A 151 -12.20 -7.49 -22.08
CA GLU A 151 -12.33 -8.95 -22.16
C GLU A 151 -12.03 -9.67 -20.83
N GLY A 152 -11.94 -8.94 -19.71
CA GLY A 152 -11.86 -9.55 -18.39
C GLY A 152 -10.50 -10.15 -18.01
N GLU A 153 -9.45 -9.92 -18.78
CA GLU A 153 -8.15 -10.57 -18.55
C GLU A 153 -7.52 -10.22 -17.19
N ILE A 154 -7.52 -8.94 -16.79
CA ILE A 154 -6.99 -8.54 -15.48
C ILE A 154 -7.88 -9.09 -14.34
N ARG A 155 -9.20 -9.08 -14.53
CA ARG A 155 -10.14 -9.60 -13.53
C ARG A 155 -9.93 -11.10 -13.35
N ASP A 156 -9.88 -11.83 -14.45
CA ASP A 156 -9.70 -13.28 -14.48
C ASP A 156 -8.28 -13.65 -14.00
N TYR A 157 -7.29 -12.79 -14.23
CA TYR A 157 -5.95 -12.91 -13.65
C TYR A 157 -5.96 -12.76 -12.12
N PHE A 158 -6.64 -11.75 -11.58
CA PHE A 158 -6.77 -11.61 -10.13
C PHE A 158 -7.59 -12.75 -9.50
N ASP A 159 -8.66 -13.18 -10.16
CA ASP A 159 -9.46 -14.34 -9.74
C ASP A 159 -8.60 -15.60 -9.71
N TRP A 160 -7.80 -15.84 -10.75
CA TRP A 160 -6.83 -16.94 -10.80
C TRP A 160 -5.77 -16.83 -9.69
N MET A 161 -5.19 -15.65 -9.45
CA MET A 161 -4.23 -15.45 -8.36
C MET A 161 -4.86 -15.89 -7.04
N MET A 162 -6.04 -15.35 -6.73
CA MET A 162 -6.76 -15.66 -5.49
C MET A 162 -7.08 -17.15 -5.33
N GLN A 163 -7.58 -17.81 -6.38
CA GLN A 163 -7.87 -19.25 -6.35
C GLN A 163 -6.62 -20.10 -6.17
N THR A 164 -5.53 -19.73 -6.85
CA THR A 164 -4.24 -20.44 -6.79
C THR A 164 -3.68 -20.43 -5.37
N PHE A 165 -3.74 -19.27 -4.70
CA PHE A 165 -3.16 -19.09 -3.38
C PHE A 165 -4.07 -19.56 -2.23
N GLN A 166 -5.36 -19.81 -2.48
CA GLN A 166 -6.30 -20.32 -1.46
C GLN A 166 -5.94 -21.72 -0.92
N SER A 167 -5.34 -22.58 -1.75
CA SER A 167 -5.11 -24.00 -1.42
C SER A 167 -3.70 -24.30 -0.92
N ALA A 168 -2.97 -23.29 -0.47
CA ALA A 168 -1.58 -23.44 -0.09
C ALA A 168 -1.38 -24.24 1.20
N HIS A 169 -0.21 -24.86 1.32
CA HIS A 169 0.14 -25.68 2.48
C HIS A 169 0.18 -24.86 3.79
N PRO A 170 -0.31 -25.37 4.95
CA PRO A 170 -0.31 -24.63 6.22
C PRO A 170 1.08 -24.20 6.76
N ALA A 171 2.15 -24.75 6.19
CA ALA A 171 3.53 -24.41 6.57
C ALA A 171 4.08 -23.17 5.85
N VAL A 172 3.32 -22.56 4.95
CA VAL A 172 3.75 -21.33 4.25
C VAL A 172 3.62 -20.11 5.16
N PRO A 173 4.52 -19.11 5.02
CA PRO A 173 4.36 -17.83 5.70
C PRO A 173 3.09 -17.12 5.25
N THR A 174 2.68 -16.09 5.99
CA THR A 174 1.51 -15.29 5.57
C THR A 174 1.92 -14.32 4.47
N PHE A 175 1.39 -14.49 3.27
CA PHE A 175 1.55 -13.60 2.12
C PHE A 175 0.51 -12.47 2.15
N LEU A 176 0.98 -11.23 2.07
CA LEU A 176 0.15 -10.03 1.98
C LEU A 176 0.41 -9.34 0.63
N PHE A 177 -0.58 -9.41 -0.25
CA PHE A 177 -0.56 -8.73 -1.55
C PHE A 177 -1.29 -7.40 -1.44
N PHE A 178 -0.58 -6.29 -1.62
CA PHE A 178 -1.16 -4.96 -1.75
C PHE A 178 -1.24 -4.61 -3.23
N ILE A 179 -2.44 -4.59 -3.80
CA ILE A 179 -2.70 -4.28 -5.20
C ILE A 179 -3.19 -2.84 -5.32
N VAL A 180 -2.34 -1.93 -5.78
CA VAL A 180 -2.61 -0.51 -5.90
C VAL A 180 -3.19 -0.21 -7.28
N ILE A 181 -4.48 0.12 -7.33
CA ILE A 181 -5.16 0.52 -8.57
C ILE A 181 -5.12 2.04 -8.66
N ARG A 182 -4.31 2.55 -9.61
CA ARG A 182 -4.04 3.98 -9.80
C ARG A 182 -4.96 4.57 -10.85
N SER A 183 -5.78 5.53 -10.43
CA SER A 183 -6.63 6.29 -11.34
C SER A 183 -7.01 7.65 -10.75
N GLN A 184 -7.03 8.69 -11.58
CA GLN A 184 -7.28 10.07 -11.13
C GLN A 184 -8.68 10.22 -10.53
N ASN A 185 -8.79 10.96 -9.43
CA ASN A 185 -10.06 11.24 -8.74
C ASN A 185 -10.88 10.00 -8.31
N PHE A 186 -10.23 8.83 -8.16
CA PHE A 186 -10.91 7.59 -7.75
C PHE A 186 -11.67 7.69 -6.41
N TRP A 187 -11.31 8.65 -5.56
CA TRP A 187 -11.94 8.90 -4.26
C TRP A 187 -13.25 9.70 -4.35
N ASP A 188 -13.53 10.40 -5.46
CA ASP A 188 -14.68 11.29 -5.60
C ASP A 188 -15.69 10.70 -6.59
N ASP A 189 -16.77 10.15 -6.04
CA ASP A 189 -17.88 9.57 -6.82
C ASP A 189 -18.52 10.57 -7.80
N SER A 190 -18.47 11.88 -7.50
CA SER A 190 -19.14 12.90 -8.30
C SER A 190 -18.43 13.21 -9.62
N VAL A 191 -17.13 12.96 -9.68
CA VAL A 191 -16.29 13.20 -10.87
C VAL A 191 -15.73 11.90 -11.47
N ARG A 192 -16.01 10.75 -10.86
CA ARG A 192 -15.58 9.44 -11.34
C ARG A 192 -16.17 9.15 -12.72
N THR A 193 -15.34 8.70 -13.66
CA THR A 193 -15.80 8.30 -14.99
C THR A 193 -16.56 6.97 -14.94
N LYS A 194 -17.37 6.67 -15.97
CA LYS A 194 -18.05 5.37 -16.08
C LYS A 194 -17.09 4.18 -16.03
N ARG A 195 -15.91 4.32 -16.64
CA ARG A 195 -14.87 3.29 -16.66
C ARG A 195 -14.32 3.04 -15.27
N GLN A 196 -13.99 4.11 -14.56
CA GLN A 196 -13.51 4.03 -13.19
C GLN A 196 -14.54 3.37 -12.27
N SER A 197 -15.82 3.69 -12.43
CA SER A 197 -16.91 3.02 -11.70
C SER A 197 -17.04 1.54 -12.04
N LEU A 198 -16.85 1.16 -13.32
CA LEU A 198 -16.84 -0.24 -13.74
C LEU A 198 -15.70 -1.01 -13.06
N ILE A 199 -14.46 -0.50 -13.13
CA ILE A 199 -13.29 -1.12 -12.49
C ILE A 199 -13.55 -1.29 -10.99
N LEU A 200 -14.08 -0.26 -10.33
CA LEU A 200 -14.35 -0.34 -8.90
C LEU A 200 -15.39 -1.41 -8.57
N ASN A 201 -16.47 -1.51 -9.37
CA ASN A 201 -17.50 -2.53 -9.21
C ASN A 201 -16.93 -3.93 -9.46
N GLU A 202 -16.08 -4.12 -10.47
CA GLU A 202 -15.44 -5.40 -10.75
C GLU A 202 -14.57 -5.86 -9.59
N ILE A 203 -13.74 -4.97 -9.03
CA ILE A 203 -12.90 -5.28 -7.88
C ILE A 203 -13.72 -5.53 -6.62
N THR A 204 -14.81 -4.78 -6.44
CA THR A 204 -15.75 -4.99 -5.33
C THR A 204 -16.38 -6.38 -5.42
N ASN A 205 -16.94 -6.74 -6.59
CA ASN A 205 -17.52 -8.06 -6.84
C ASN A 205 -16.48 -9.18 -6.62
N LEU A 206 -15.23 -8.95 -7.04
CA LEU A 206 -14.16 -9.92 -6.85
C LEU A 206 -13.78 -10.09 -5.37
N CYS A 207 -13.74 -9.00 -4.60
CA CYS A 207 -13.53 -9.05 -3.16
C CYS A 207 -14.70 -9.69 -2.43
N GLU A 208 -15.94 -9.50 -2.89
CA GLU A 208 -17.13 -10.17 -2.35
C GLU A 208 -17.11 -11.68 -2.63
N LYS A 209 -16.70 -12.08 -3.84
CA LYS A 209 -16.51 -13.50 -4.21
C LYS A 209 -15.47 -14.19 -3.32
N HIS A 210 -14.42 -13.46 -2.92
CA HIS A 210 -13.28 -13.96 -2.14
C HIS A 210 -13.21 -13.31 -0.74
N ALA A 211 -14.35 -13.06 -0.11
CA ALA A 211 -14.46 -12.24 1.11
C ALA A 211 -13.63 -12.75 2.31
N ASP A 212 -13.30 -14.04 2.34
CA ASP A 212 -12.52 -14.65 3.41
C ASP A 212 -11.08 -14.11 3.46
N PHE A 213 -10.50 -13.74 2.31
CA PHE A 213 -9.09 -13.32 2.21
C PHE A 213 -8.83 -12.09 1.33
N ALA A 214 -9.83 -11.55 0.62
CA ALA A 214 -9.71 -10.33 -0.18
C ALA A 214 -10.40 -9.13 0.47
N THR A 215 -9.86 -7.93 0.28
CA THR A 215 -10.43 -6.68 0.80
C THR A 215 -10.14 -5.52 -0.13
N ILE A 216 -11.15 -4.69 -0.34
CA ILE A 216 -11.02 -3.42 -1.04
C ILE A 216 -10.95 -2.26 -0.03
N LEU A 217 -10.02 -1.34 -0.25
CA LEU A 217 -9.88 -0.08 0.47
C LEU A 217 -9.94 1.06 -0.56
N THR A 218 -10.93 1.92 -0.45
CA THR A 218 -11.26 2.97 -1.43
C THR A 218 -11.23 4.38 -0.84
N GLU A 219 -11.20 4.50 0.49
CA GLU A 219 -11.25 5.76 1.21
C GLU A 219 -9.89 6.47 1.21
N PHE A 220 -9.49 7.00 0.05
CA PHE A 220 -8.28 7.80 -0.09
C PHE A 220 -8.57 9.22 -0.60
N PRO A 221 -9.39 10.01 0.12
CA PRO A 221 -9.58 11.42 -0.20
C PRO A 221 -8.31 12.24 0.12
N PRO A 222 -8.24 13.49 -0.37
CA PRO A 222 -7.34 14.50 0.17
C PRO A 222 -7.45 14.58 1.70
N VAL A 223 -6.33 14.90 2.34
CA VAL A 223 -6.19 14.92 3.80
C VAL A 223 -6.64 16.28 4.34
N ASP A 224 -7.46 16.28 5.40
CA ASP A 224 -7.84 17.51 6.08
C ASP A 224 -6.60 18.18 6.70
N ALA A 225 -6.45 19.49 6.56
CA ALA A 225 -5.26 20.20 7.04
C ALA A 225 -5.04 20.06 8.56
N GLN A 226 -6.13 19.87 9.31
CA GLN A 226 -6.08 19.57 10.75
C GLN A 226 -5.42 18.21 11.01
N ASP A 227 -5.72 17.17 10.22
CA ASP A 227 -5.12 15.85 10.37
C ASP A 227 -3.60 15.87 10.15
N PHE A 228 -3.12 16.72 9.24
CA PHE A 228 -1.69 16.95 9.04
C PHE A 228 -1.07 17.73 10.21
N SER A 229 -1.78 18.74 10.74
CA SER A 229 -1.33 19.53 11.89
C SER A 229 -1.23 18.67 13.16
N ASP A 230 -2.19 17.77 13.38
CA ASP A 230 -2.20 16.82 14.49
C ASP A 230 -1.01 15.86 14.39
N TRP A 231 -0.72 15.36 13.18
CA TRP A 231 0.47 14.54 12.95
C TRP A 231 1.78 15.29 13.26
N LEU A 232 1.89 16.57 12.88
CA LEU A 232 3.05 17.39 13.25
C LEU A 232 3.18 17.57 14.77
N ALA A 233 2.07 17.66 15.49
CA ALA A 233 2.06 17.76 16.95
C ALA A 233 2.48 16.44 17.63
N GLU A 234 2.05 15.30 17.09
CA GLU A 234 2.43 13.95 17.58
C GLU A 234 3.94 13.70 17.50
N LEU A 235 4.65 14.33 16.57
CA LEU A 235 6.11 14.27 16.46
C LEU A 235 6.88 15.01 17.58
N GLY A 236 6.19 15.41 18.66
CA GLY A 236 6.84 16.05 19.80
C GLY A 236 7.33 17.46 19.50
N VAL A 237 6.73 18.14 18.51
CA VAL A 237 7.00 19.55 18.23
C VAL A 237 6.44 20.37 19.39
N ARG A 238 7.30 20.68 20.37
CA ARG A 238 6.92 21.37 21.63
C ARG A 238 6.39 22.81 21.44
N ASN A 239 6.34 23.33 20.21
CA ASN A 239 5.85 24.66 19.89
C ASN A 239 4.71 24.57 18.86
N PRO A 240 3.45 24.83 19.25
CA PRO A 240 2.29 24.86 18.35
C PRO A 240 2.47 25.80 17.14
N ASN A 241 3.24 26.87 17.30
CA ASN A 241 3.52 27.82 16.22
C ASN A 241 4.37 27.22 15.08
N TYR A 242 5.10 26.13 15.36
CA TYR A 242 5.92 25.48 14.33
C TYR A 242 5.07 24.63 13.38
N ALA A 243 4.03 23.95 13.88
CA ALA A 243 3.10 23.22 13.03
C ALA A 243 2.42 24.17 12.02
N ASN A 244 1.98 25.34 12.50
CA ASN A 244 1.43 26.39 11.64
C ASN A 244 2.42 26.90 10.60
N HIS A 245 3.68 27.17 10.97
CA HIS A 245 4.69 27.61 10.00
C HIS A 245 5.00 26.55 8.94
N VAL A 246 5.03 25.27 9.30
CA VAL A 246 5.24 24.17 8.35
C VAL A 246 4.05 24.06 7.39
N LEU A 247 2.82 24.13 7.92
CA LEU A 247 1.61 24.13 7.11
C LEU A 247 1.57 25.34 6.17
N GLU A 248 1.85 26.55 6.66
CA GLU A 248 1.90 27.76 5.84
C GLU A 248 2.95 27.67 4.73
N ALA A 249 4.14 27.16 5.03
CA ALA A 249 5.19 26.95 4.03
C ALA A 249 4.77 25.94 2.96
N LEU A 250 4.09 24.85 3.35
CA LEU A 250 3.51 23.90 2.41
C LEU A 250 2.46 24.57 1.52
N VAL A 251 1.50 25.29 2.11
CA VAL A 251 0.41 25.97 1.41
C VAL A 251 0.92 27.05 0.43
N GLN A 252 2.04 27.70 0.73
CA GLN A 252 2.69 28.65 -0.17
C GLN A 252 3.35 27.99 -1.39
N SER A 253 3.68 26.70 -1.31
CA SER A 253 4.31 25.94 -2.40
C SER A 253 3.32 25.27 -3.34
N LEU A 254 2.02 25.26 -3.00
CA LEU A 254 0.98 24.60 -3.78
C LEU A 254 0.77 25.26 -5.15
N THR A 255 0.37 24.47 -6.14
CA THR A 255 -0.10 24.99 -7.41
C THR A 255 -1.40 25.80 -7.23
N PRO A 256 -1.80 26.66 -8.20
CA PRO A 256 -3.02 27.45 -8.06
C PRO A 256 -4.29 26.61 -7.80
N ASP A 257 -4.42 25.45 -8.44
CA ASP A 257 -5.58 24.57 -8.27
C ASP A 257 -5.61 23.90 -6.89
N GLU A 258 -4.45 23.44 -6.42
CA GLU A 258 -4.30 22.83 -5.09
C GLU A 258 -4.48 23.87 -3.98
N ARG A 259 -3.98 25.09 -4.20
CA ARG A 259 -4.18 26.21 -3.29
C ARG A 259 -5.66 26.56 -3.18
N LYS A 260 -6.38 26.56 -4.30
CA LYS A 260 -7.82 26.76 -4.29
C LYS A 260 -8.53 25.69 -3.46
N MET A 261 -8.18 24.41 -3.63
CA MET A 261 -8.73 23.31 -2.82
C MET A 261 -8.46 23.53 -1.33
N TYR A 262 -7.25 23.93 -0.95
CA TYR A 262 -6.94 24.28 0.44
C TYR A 262 -7.81 25.43 0.94
N ASP A 263 -7.91 26.53 0.19
CA ASP A 263 -8.66 27.72 0.61
C ASP A 263 -10.18 27.45 0.69
N THR A 264 -10.72 26.54 -0.13
CA THR A 264 -12.17 26.24 -0.17
C THR A 264 -12.59 25.07 0.70
N GLU A 265 -11.76 24.03 0.80
CA GLU A 265 -12.10 22.76 1.46
C GLU A 265 -11.24 22.47 2.68
N ASN A 266 -10.19 23.26 2.94
CA ASN A 266 -9.21 23.03 4.00
C ASN A 266 -8.53 21.65 3.91
N ARG A 267 -8.23 21.24 2.68
CA ARG A 267 -7.66 19.92 2.34
C ARG A 267 -6.39 20.03 1.53
N LEU A 268 -5.55 19.00 1.63
CA LEU A 268 -4.24 18.89 0.99
C LEU A 268 -4.10 17.52 0.33
N HIS A 269 -3.46 17.45 -0.83
CA HIS A 269 -3.11 16.17 -1.41
C HIS A 269 -2.00 15.49 -0.60
N MET A 270 -2.10 14.16 -0.45
CA MET A 270 -1.09 13.40 0.27
C MET A 270 0.31 13.48 -0.37
N LYS A 271 0.41 13.66 -1.69
CA LYS A 271 1.71 13.81 -2.38
C LYS A 271 2.52 14.99 -1.86
N ASP A 272 1.86 16.08 -1.50
CA ASP A 272 2.52 17.32 -1.05
C ASP A 272 2.90 17.19 0.42
N ILE A 273 2.03 16.58 1.22
CA ILE A 273 2.32 16.26 2.62
C ILE A 273 3.51 15.28 2.73
N GLU A 274 3.57 14.23 1.92
CA GLU A 274 4.62 13.20 2.00
C GLU A 274 6.02 13.78 1.74
N ILE A 275 6.14 14.81 0.88
CA ILE A 275 7.39 15.56 0.69
C ILE A 275 7.86 16.17 2.02
N VAL A 276 6.96 16.81 2.76
CA VAL A 276 7.26 17.41 4.06
C VAL A 276 7.60 16.34 5.10
N GLN A 277 6.83 15.24 5.14
CA GLN A 277 7.12 14.11 6.04
C GLN A 277 8.54 13.58 5.84
N ARG A 278 8.93 13.39 4.58
CA ARG A 278 10.28 12.97 4.21
C ARG A 278 11.34 13.95 4.69
N MET A 279 11.15 15.24 4.45
CA MET A 279 12.11 16.27 4.88
C MET A 279 12.29 16.29 6.41
N ILE A 280 11.20 16.09 7.17
CA ILE A 280 11.24 16.04 8.63
C ILE A 280 12.01 14.80 9.10
N TYR A 281 11.70 13.63 8.54
CA TYR A 281 12.39 12.38 8.88
C TYR A 281 13.88 12.43 8.55
N ASP A 282 14.23 12.80 7.32
CA ASP A 282 15.62 12.81 6.85
C ASP A 282 16.47 13.70 7.76
N LYS A 283 15.93 14.83 8.22
CA LYS A 283 16.62 15.67 9.19
C LYS A 283 16.65 15.06 10.58
N ALA A 284 15.59 14.42 11.06
CA ALA A 284 15.53 13.83 12.40
C ALA A 284 16.52 12.66 12.56
N VAL A 285 16.68 11.81 11.54
CA VAL A 285 17.61 10.67 11.56
C VAL A 285 19.06 11.10 11.37
N ASN A 286 19.31 12.20 10.64
CA ASN A 286 20.65 12.76 10.46
C ASN A 286 21.06 13.80 11.54
N SER A 287 20.23 14.01 12.58
CA SER A 287 20.48 14.94 13.71
C SER A 287 21.17 14.26 14.87
#